data_AF-G8LQ91-F1
#
_entry.id   AF-G8LQ91-F1
#
_cell.length_a   1.000
_cell.length_b   1.000
_cell.length_c   1.000
_cell.angle_alpha   90.00
_cell.angle_beta   90.00
_cell.angle_gamma   90.00
#
_symmetry.space_group_name_H-M   'P 1'
#
loop_
_entity.id
_entity.type
_entity.pdbx_description
1 polymer ?
#
loop_
_entity_poly.entity_id
_entity_poly.type
_entity_poly.pdbx_seq_one_letter_code
_entity_poly.pdbx_strand_id
1 'polypeptide(L)'
;MLIGKRSKGIRSLSLNSQCNSFGIRRNYFRNNKEVCMAIRDMETMLLNIRNKKIVPLMEESMRCYNAFAYRASISTAFNAMFHDLCDKLEALKETNSSIKALYQEIERKKQQQEVYESYLIDNLASNNLISKLEKDILDGMRVMRNKASHPTDHEPTAEEARYVFTTIIDLVLSKGRILSRSAADDILSLLKDNNYFPSKSDFKENTKIVRYDIDSIHESALLYLVSKVIDSISNDPDEENYVLFFTYLFLIRIEMTYLKL
;
A
#
# COMPACT_ATOMS: atom_id res chain seq x y z
N MET A 1 31.50 33.15 -53.35
CA MET A 1 31.08 32.18 -54.38
C MET A 1 31.09 30.79 -53.76
N LEU A 2 29.90 30.20 -53.61
CA LEU A 2 29.53 28.78 -53.42
C LEU A 2 30.14 27.92 -52.29
N ILE A 3 29.21 27.42 -51.49
CA ILE A 3 29.26 26.31 -50.54
C ILE A 3 29.49 24.98 -51.29
N GLY A 4 30.34 24.09 -50.76
CA GLY A 4 30.54 22.73 -51.26
C GLY A 4 30.63 21.69 -50.14
N LYS A 5 29.61 20.82 -50.05
CA LYS A 5 29.50 19.65 -49.17
C LYS A 5 30.60 18.60 -49.43
N ARG A 6 30.99 17.84 -48.39
CA ARG A 6 31.24 16.38 -48.50
C ARG A 6 31.23 15.67 -47.14
N SER A 7 30.66 14.46 -47.17
CA SER A 7 30.33 13.59 -46.04
C SER A 7 31.34 12.47 -45.82
N LYS A 8 31.14 11.78 -44.69
CA LYS A 8 31.39 10.35 -44.38
C LYS A 8 32.78 9.97 -43.85
N GLY A 9 32.74 9.27 -42.71
CA GLY A 9 33.68 8.18 -42.41
C GLY A 9 34.13 8.08 -40.96
N ILE A 10 33.26 7.70 -40.02
CA ILE A 10 33.69 7.26 -38.70
C ILE A 10 34.10 5.78 -38.82
N ARG A 11 35.42 5.52 -38.79
CA ARG A 11 35.97 4.19 -38.53
C ARG A 11 36.18 4.01 -37.03
N SER A 12 35.79 2.84 -36.58
CA SER A 12 35.99 2.21 -35.28
C SER A 12 37.41 2.38 -34.73
N LEU A 13 37.51 2.81 -33.47
CA LEU A 13 38.69 2.59 -32.62
C LEU A 13 38.23 1.99 -31.29
N SER A 14 38.67 0.74 -31.12
CA SER A 14 38.73 -0.03 -29.88
C SER A 14 39.36 0.76 -28.74
N LEU A 15 38.71 0.76 -27.58
CA LEU A 15 39.32 1.13 -26.29
C LEU A 15 38.78 0.22 -25.20
N ASN A 16 39.38 -0.97 -25.11
CA ASN A 16 39.55 -1.67 -23.84
C ASN A 16 40.69 -0.97 -23.10
N SER A 17 40.37 -0.22 -22.04
CA SER A 17 41.17 -0.03 -20.82
C SER A 17 40.76 1.26 -20.12
N GLN A 18 39.94 1.12 -19.08
CA GLN A 18 40.03 1.89 -17.83
C GLN A 18 38.97 1.36 -16.84
N CYS A 19 39.21 0.14 -16.36
CA CYS A 19 38.77 -0.24 -15.02
C CYS A 19 39.72 0.45 -14.04
N ASN A 20 39.25 1.46 -13.30
CA ASN A 20 39.63 1.74 -11.91
C ASN A 20 39.03 3.07 -11.42
N SER A 21 37.72 3.11 -11.13
CA SER A 21 37.15 4.08 -10.17
C SER A 21 35.69 3.78 -9.78
N PHE A 22 35.28 2.54 -9.55
CA PHE A 22 33.93 2.25 -9.04
C PHE A 22 33.92 1.16 -7.96
N GLY A 23 34.82 1.30 -6.98
CA GLY A 23 34.93 0.43 -5.82
C GLY A 23 33.99 0.76 -4.65
N ILE A 24 33.15 1.79 -4.73
CA ILE A 24 32.37 2.28 -3.56
C ILE A 24 30.84 2.15 -3.74
N ARG A 25 30.34 1.73 -4.91
CA ARG A 25 28.88 1.54 -5.16
C ARG A 25 28.40 0.08 -5.20
N ARG A 26 29.16 -0.89 -4.69
CA ARG A 26 28.73 -2.32 -4.68
C ARG A 26 28.21 -2.83 -3.34
N ASN A 27 28.40 -2.11 -2.25
CA ASN A 27 28.07 -2.61 -0.91
C ASN A 27 26.79 -2.05 -0.28
N TYR A 28 26.10 -1.10 -0.93
CA TYR A 28 24.83 -0.56 -0.41
C TYR A 28 23.58 -1.32 -0.88
N PHE A 29 23.72 -2.27 -1.81
CA PHE A 29 22.61 -3.05 -2.38
C PHE A 29 22.62 -4.53 -1.96
N ARG A 30 23.43 -4.92 -0.98
CA ARG A 30 23.64 -6.35 -0.62
C ARG A 30 22.81 -6.86 0.56
N ASN A 31 22.03 -6.01 1.24
CA ASN A 31 21.26 -6.37 2.44
C ASN A 31 19.74 -6.14 2.36
N ASN A 32 19.20 -5.79 1.19
CA ASN A 32 17.76 -5.95 0.95
C ASN A 32 17.61 -7.20 0.10
N LYS A 33 16.79 -8.16 0.57
CA LYS A 33 16.37 -9.35 -0.18
C LYS A 33 16.33 -9.02 -1.67
N GLU A 34 17.01 -9.83 -2.48
CA GLU A 34 16.86 -9.81 -3.92
C GLU A 34 15.36 -9.81 -4.25
N VAL A 35 14.81 -8.63 -4.54
CA VAL A 35 13.58 -8.53 -5.32
C VAL A 35 14.04 -8.83 -6.73
N CYS A 36 14.29 -10.11 -7.01
CA CYS A 36 14.24 -10.59 -8.37
C CYS A 36 12.89 -10.12 -8.92
N MET A 37 12.92 -9.30 -9.98
CA MET A 37 11.76 -9.06 -10.84
C MET A 37 11.41 -10.36 -11.57
N ALA A 38 11.17 -11.44 -10.82
CA ALA A 38 10.42 -12.56 -11.33
C ALA A 38 9.05 -12.00 -11.71
N ILE A 39 8.67 -12.18 -12.96
CA ILE A 39 7.32 -11.90 -13.44
C ILE A 39 6.38 -12.67 -12.51
N ARG A 40 5.76 -11.96 -11.57
CA ARG A 40 4.87 -12.59 -10.59
C ARG A 40 3.67 -13.14 -11.33
N ASP A 41 3.36 -14.40 -11.04
CA ASP A 41 2.21 -15.04 -11.64
C ASP A 41 0.91 -14.39 -11.15
N MET A 42 0.05 -13.97 -12.09
CA MET A 42 -1.16 -13.21 -11.76
C MET A 42 -2.20 -14.06 -11.03
N GLU A 43 -2.29 -15.36 -11.35
CA GLU A 43 -3.19 -16.29 -10.66
C GLU A 43 -2.79 -16.41 -9.19
N THR A 44 -1.49 -16.59 -8.92
CA THR A 44 -0.95 -16.63 -7.56
C THR A 44 -1.21 -15.33 -6.81
N MET A 45 -1.15 -14.18 -7.47
CA MET A 45 -1.42 -12.89 -6.82
C MET A 45 -2.87 -12.73 -6.36
N LEU A 46 -3.85 -13.39 -7.00
CA LEU A 46 -5.25 -13.38 -6.56
C LEU A 46 -5.41 -13.97 -5.15
N LEU A 47 -4.56 -14.92 -4.77
CA LEU A 47 -4.57 -15.55 -3.43
C LEU A 47 -4.32 -14.52 -2.32
N ASN A 48 -3.55 -13.48 -2.62
CA ASN A 48 -3.17 -12.43 -1.66
C ASN A 48 -4.32 -11.44 -1.39
N ILE A 49 -5.37 -11.41 -2.22
CA ILE A 49 -6.52 -10.53 -2.01
C ILE A 49 -7.23 -10.93 -0.72
N ARG A 50 -7.37 -9.99 0.22
CA ARG A 50 -7.99 -10.26 1.52
C ARG A 50 -9.51 -10.27 1.45
N ASN A 51 -10.11 -9.30 0.78
CA ASN A 51 -11.55 -9.26 0.58
C ASN A 51 -11.96 -10.24 -0.54
N LYS A 52 -12.41 -11.43 -0.15
CA LYS A 52 -12.76 -12.49 -1.11
C LYS A 52 -13.93 -12.14 -2.03
N LYS A 53 -14.75 -11.13 -1.69
CA LYS A 53 -15.81 -10.62 -2.57
C LYS A 53 -15.25 -9.90 -3.81
N ILE A 54 -14.00 -9.42 -3.76
CA ILE A 54 -13.35 -8.67 -4.84
C ILE A 54 -12.62 -9.58 -5.82
N VAL A 55 -12.28 -10.82 -5.41
CA VAL A 55 -11.56 -11.80 -6.23
C VAL A 55 -12.22 -12.00 -7.61
N PRO A 56 -13.55 -12.15 -7.75
CA PRO A 56 -14.18 -12.31 -9.06
C PRO A 56 -13.92 -11.15 -10.04
N LEU A 57 -13.86 -9.91 -9.55
CA LEU A 57 -13.52 -8.74 -10.38
C LEU A 57 -12.06 -8.78 -10.85
N MET A 58 -11.15 -9.21 -9.98
CA MET A 58 -9.74 -9.36 -10.34
C MET A 58 -9.50 -10.57 -11.27
N GLU A 59 -10.26 -11.65 -11.13
CA GLU A 59 -10.28 -12.76 -12.09
C GLU A 59 -10.79 -12.30 -13.46
N GLU A 60 -11.82 -11.45 -13.50
CA GLU A 60 -12.28 -10.82 -14.74
C GLU A 60 -11.19 -9.94 -15.36
N SER A 61 -10.52 -9.10 -14.56
CA SER A 61 -9.39 -8.30 -15.00
C SER A 61 -8.28 -9.17 -15.61
N MET A 62 -7.97 -10.31 -15.01
CA MET A 62 -6.98 -11.27 -15.50
C MET A 62 -7.43 -11.94 -16.81
N ARG A 63 -8.72 -12.31 -16.91
CA ARG A 63 -9.30 -12.83 -18.17
C ARG A 63 -9.20 -11.82 -19.30
N CYS A 64 -9.50 -10.54 -19.05
CA CYS A 64 -9.31 -9.48 -20.03
C CYS A 64 -7.84 -9.36 -20.46
N TYR A 65 -6.89 -9.44 -19.52
CA TYR A 65 -5.47 -9.43 -19.83
C TYR A 65 -5.09 -10.60 -20.76
N ASN A 66 -5.51 -11.82 -20.42
CA ASN A 66 -5.22 -13.03 -21.19
C ASN A 66 -5.85 -13.02 -22.58
N ALA A 67 -6.95 -12.27 -22.75
CA ALA A 67 -7.61 -12.03 -24.04
C ALA A 67 -7.04 -10.83 -24.82
N PHE A 68 -5.90 -10.26 -24.39
CA PHE A 68 -5.28 -9.07 -24.99
C PHE A 68 -6.16 -7.80 -24.91
N ALA A 69 -7.21 -7.81 -24.08
CA ALA A 69 -8.11 -6.68 -23.85
C ALA A 69 -7.58 -5.78 -22.71
N TYR A 70 -6.42 -5.17 -22.92
CA TYR A 70 -5.68 -4.44 -21.87
C TYR A 70 -6.44 -3.23 -21.30
N ARG A 71 -7.20 -2.51 -22.14
CA ARG A 71 -8.08 -1.42 -21.69
C ARG A 71 -9.10 -1.90 -20.66
N ALA A 72 -9.76 -3.03 -20.96
CA ALA A 72 -10.75 -3.62 -20.09
C ALA A 72 -10.10 -4.17 -18.81
N SER A 73 -8.94 -4.83 -18.93
CA SER A 73 -8.17 -5.31 -17.77
C SER A 73 -7.86 -4.18 -16.78
N ILE A 74 -7.30 -3.08 -17.28
CA ILE A 74 -7.02 -1.89 -16.47
C ILE A 74 -8.31 -1.37 -15.83
N SER A 75 -9.36 -1.15 -16.61
CA SER A 75 -10.61 -0.60 -16.08
C SER A 75 -11.24 -1.47 -14.99
N THR A 76 -11.25 -2.79 -15.18
CA THR A 76 -11.82 -3.75 -14.21
C THR A 76 -10.99 -3.82 -12.93
N ALA A 77 -9.65 -3.81 -13.01
CA ALA A 77 -8.79 -3.75 -11.84
C ALA A 77 -9.03 -2.48 -11.00
N PHE A 78 -9.26 -1.33 -11.66
CA PHE A 78 -9.60 -0.09 -10.96
C PHE A 78 -10.94 -0.17 -10.26
N ASN A 79 -11.95 -0.74 -10.89
CA ASN A 79 -13.26 -0.93 -10.28
C ASN A 79 -13.13 -1.81 -9.01
N ALA A 80 -12.33 -2.88 -9.08
CA ALA A 80 -12.02 -3.73 -7.93
C ALA A 80 -11.35 -2.94 -6.78
N MET A 81 -10.36 -2.11 -7.10
CA MET A 81 -9.68 -1.25 -6.13
C MET A 81 -10.64 -0.29 -5.42
N PHE A 82 -11.48 0.43 -6.16
CA PHE A 82 -12.41 1.40 -5.57
C PHE A 82 -13.52 0.74 -4.76
N HIS A 83 -14.00 -0.44 -5.20
CA HIS A 83 -14.96 -1.22 -4.45
C HIS A 83 -14.36 -1.66 -3.10
N ASP A 84 -13.14 -2.19 -3.09
CA ASP A 84 -12.46 -2.61 -1.86
C ASP A 84 -12.14 -1.42 -0.92
N LEU A 85 -11.76 -0.26 -1.47
CA LEU A 85 -11.57 0.96 -0.68
C LEU A 85 -12.90 1.41 -0.03
N CYS A 86 -14.02 1.32 -0.73
CA CYS A 86 -15.34 1.65 -0.16
C CYS A 86 -15.72 0.67 0.96
N ASP A 87 -15.53 -0.64 0.77
CA ASP A 87 -15.79 -1.66 1.80
C ASP A 87 -14.96 -1.40 3.06
N LYS A 88 -13.68 -1.05 2.90
CA LYS A 88 -12.82 -0.71 4.03
C LYS A 88 -13.21 0.60 4.70
N LEU A 89 -13.67 1.59 3.93
CA LEU A 89 -14.17 2.85 4.48
C LEU A 89 -15.46 2.62 5.28
N GLU A 90 -16.35 1.77 4.77
CA GLU A 90 -17.57 1.38 5.48
C GLU A 90 -17.24 0.75 6.83
N ALA A 91 -16.26 -0.16 6.88
CA ALA A 91 -15.85 -0.82 8.11
C ALA A 91 -15.30 0.15 9.18
N LEU A 92 -14.83 1.35 8.78
CA LEU A 92 -14.25 2.36 9.67
C LEU A 92 -15.23 3.50 10.01
N LYS A 93 -16.41 3.57 9.39
CA LYS A 93 -17.30 4.74 9.50
C LYS A 93 -17.79 5.00 10.93
N GLU A 94 -17.90 3.98 11.77
CA GLU A 94 -18.38 4.14 13.16
C GLU A 94 -17.26 4.48 14.15
N THR A 95 -15.98 4.37 13.75
CA THR A 95 -14.85 4.67 14.64
C THR A 95 -14.46 6.15 14.63
N ASN A 96 -14.81 6.89 13.58
CA ASN A 96 -14.40 8.29 13.41
C ASN A 96 -15.48 9.10 12.66
N SER A 97 -15.90 10.22 13.24
CA SER A 97 -16.94 11.09 12.66
C SER A 97 -16.56 11.72 11.32
N SER A 98 -15.27 12.02 11.10
CA SER A 98 -14.75 12.48 9.80
C SER A 98 -14.86 11.39 8.74
N ILE A 99 -14.51 10.15 9.10
CA ILE A 99 -14.64 8.99 8.22
C ILE A 99 -16.12 8.71 7.91
N LYS A 100 -17.01 8.86 8.90
CA LYS A 100 -18.46 8.74 8.72
C LYS A 100 -18.99 9.74 7.69
N ALA A 101 -18.60 11.01 7.81
CA ALA A 101 -18.99 12.05 6.88
C ALA A 101 -18.45 11.79 5.47
N LEU A 102 -17.19 11.35 5.36
CA LEU A 102 -16.60 10.95 4.09
C LEU A 102 -17.37 9.79 3.45
N TYR A 103 -17.67 8.74 4.21
CA TYR A 103 -18.43 7.59 3.72
C TYR A 103 -19.81 8.00 3.19
N GLN A 104 -20.54 8.83 3.94
CA GLN A 104 -21.86 9.32 3.53
C GLN A 104 -21.79 10.14 2.23
N GLU A 105 -20.78 10.98 2.07
CA GLU A 105 -20.60 11.76 0.84
C GLU A 105 -20.22 10.87 -0.35
N ILE A 106 -19.39 9.84 -0.14
CA ILE A 106 -19.07 8.85 -1.19
C ILE A 106 -20.33 8.09 -1.63
N GLU A 107 -21.16 7.64 -0.69
CA GLU A 107 -22.42 6.97 -1.02
C GLU A 107 -23.39 7.90 -1.75
N ARG A 108 -23.48 9.18 -1.34
CA ARG A 108 -24.26 10.19 -2.06
C ARG A 108 -23.78 10.35 -3.50
N LYS A 109 -22.47 10.50 -3.71
CA LYS A 109 -21.87 10.62 -5.06
C LYS A 109 -22.14 9.39 -5.91
N LYS A 110 -22.01 8.18 -5.35
CA LYS A 110 -22.33 6.92 -6.04
C LYS A 110 -23.80 6.87 -6.47
N GLN A 111 -24.74 7.22 -5.59
CA GLN A 111 -26.17 7.25 -5.89
C GLN A 111 -26.52 8.25 -7.00
N GLN A 112 -25.81 9.38 -7.04
CA GLN A 112 -25.99 10.42 -8.07
C GLN A 112 -25.14 10.19 -9.33
N GLN A 113 -24.42 9.07 -9.40
CA GLN A 113 -23.50 8.74 -10.50
C GLN A 113 -22.44 9.83 -10.75
N GLU A 114 -22.03 10.55 -9.69
CA GLU A 114 -20.93 11.51 -9.74
C GLU A 114 -19.59 10.79 -9.68
N VAL A 115 -18.58 11.35 -10.35
CA VAL A 115 -17.18 10.92 -10.23
C VAL A 115 -16.72 11.16 -8.79
N TYR A 116 -16.24 10.11 -8.11
CA TYR A 116 -15.85 10.16 -6.70
C TYR A 116 -14.41 9.69 -6.45
N GLU A 117 -13.74 9.14 -7.46
CA GLU A 117 -12.45 8.46 -7.33
C GLU A 117 -11.35 9.40 -6.81
N SER A 118 -11.28 10.60 -7.38
CA SER A 118 -10.28 11.60 -6.98
C SER A 118 -10.58 12.14 -5.59
N TYR A 119 -11.86 12.43 -5.35
CA TYR A 119 -12.36 12.88 -4.06
C TYR A 119 -12.06 11.87 -2.95
N LEU A 120 -12.25 10.58 -3.20
CA LEU A 120 -11.91 9.51 -2.26
C LEU A 120 -10.40 9.51 -1.96
N ILE A 121 -9.55 9.45 -2.98
CA ILE A 121 -8.09 9.40 -2.80
C ILE A 121 -7.59 10.63 -2.02
N ASP A 122 -8.06 11.83 -2.36
CA ASP A 122 -7.67 13.07 -1.70
C ASP A 122 -8.10 13.08 -0.22
N ASN A 123 -9.30 12.59 0.08
CA ASN A 123 -9.80 12.52 1.45
C ASN A 123 -9.15 11.40 2.26
N LEU A 124 -8.80 10.26 1.65
CA LEU A 124 -8.01 9.22 2.32
C LEU A 124 -6.65 9.80 2.74
N ALA A 125 -5.98 10.55 1.85
CA ALA A 125 -4.71 11.19 2.19
C ALA A 125 -4.87 12.27 3.28
N SER A 126 -5.90 13.11 3.17
CA SER A 126 -6.16 14.21 4.12
C SER A 126 -6.52 13.72 5.52
N ASN A 127 -7.17 12.56 5.62
CA ASN A 127 -7.47 11.90 6.89
C ASN A 127 -6.31 11.01 7.40
N ASN A 128 -5.13 11.07 6.78
CA ASN A 128 -3.99 10.20 7.10
C ASN A 128 -4.36 8.72 7.09
N LEU A 129 -5.21 8.33 6.13
CA LEU A 129 -5.61 6.96 5.81
C LEU A 129 -4.82 6.38 4.63
N ILE A 130 -4.06 7.20 3.90
CA ILE A 130 -2.95 6.79 3.03
C ILE A 130 -1.82 7.82 3.14
N SER A 131 -0.59 7.40 2.89
CA SER A 131 0.57 8.29 2.80
C SER A 131 0.57 9.11 1.50
N LYS A 132 1.36 10.18 1.47
CA LYS A 132 1.57 10.98 0.25
C LYS A 132 2.11 10.12 -0.91
N LEU A 133 3.04 9.21 -0.65
CA LEU A 133 3.58 8.33 -1.69
C LEU A 133 2.50 7.42 -2.26
N GLU A 134 1.66 6.84 -1.40
CA GLU A 134 0.54 5.99 -1.83
C GLU A 134 -0.48 6.80 -2.64
N LYS A 135 -0.78 8.04 -2.22
CA LYS A 135 -1.60 8.98 -2.98
C LYS A 135 -1.02 9.22 -4.37
N ASP A 136 0.27 9.55 -4.46
CA ASP A 136 0.94 9.84 -5.73
C ASP A 136 0.90 8.62 -6.68
N ILE A 137 1.07 7.40 -6.14
CA ILE A 137 0.92 6.15 -6.90
C ILE A 137 -0.53 5.98 -7.38
N LEU A 138 -1.52 6.14 -6.49
CA LEU A 138 -2.94 5.98 -6.83
C LEU A 138 -3.42 7.03 -7.86
N ASP A 139 -2.92 8.26 -7.79
CA ASP A 139 -3.19 9.31 -8.77
C ASP A 139 -2.55 8.99 -10.13
N GLY A 140 -1.30 8.52 -10.15
CA GLY A 140 -0.64 8.07 -11.37
C GLY A 140 -1.40 6.92 -12.04
N MET A 141 -1.84 5.97 -11.23
CA MET A 141 -2.71 4.87 -11.62
C MET A 141 -4.02 5.41 -12.24
N ARG A 142 -4.72 6.33 -11.58
CA ARG A 142 -5.95 6.94 -12.13
C ARG A 142 -5.72 7.58 -13.50
N VAL A 143 -4.59 8.24 -13.72
CA VAL A 143 -4.21 8.79 -15.03
C VAL A 143 -4.04 7.68 -16.07
N MET A 144 -3.42 6.55 -15.73
CA MET A 144 -3.30 5.39 -16.63
C MET A 144 -4.68 4.84 -17.02
N ARG A 145 -5.58 4.66 -16.05
CA ARG A 145 -6.97 4.25 -16.34
C ARG A 145 -7.66 5.24 -17.26
N ASN A 146 -7.51 6.54 -16.99
CA ASN A 146 -8.13 7.59 -17.80
C ASN A 146 -7.68 7.52 -19.27
N LYS A 147 -6.37 7.33 -19.51
CA LYS A 147 -5.81 7.14 -20.85
C LYS A 147 -6.32 5.86 -21.53
N ALA A 148 -6.49 4.78 -20.76
CA ALA A 148 -7.00 3.51 -21.27
C ALA A 148 -8.50 3.56 -21.65
N SER A 149 -9.31 4.31 -20.90
CA SER A 149 -10.77 4.39 -21.09
C SER A 149 -11.21 5.41 -22.14
N HIS A 150 -10.45 6.49 -22.35
CA HIS A 150 -10.79 7.47 -23.38
C HIS A 150 -10.20 7.11 -24.74
N PRO A 151 -10.91 7.44 -25.84
CA PRO A 151 -10.39 7.32 -27.20
C PRO A 151 -9.30 8.38 -27.42
N THR A 152 -8.13 8.08 -26.86
CA THR A 152 -6.87 8.78 -27.09
C THR A 152 -5.99 7.87 -27.96
N ASP A 153 -4.96 8.43 -28.59
CA ASP A 153 -3.99 7.65 -29.38
C ASP A 153 -3.14 6.68 -28.54
N HIS A 154 -3.37 6.61 -27.23
CA HIS A 154 -2.69 5.66 -26.35
C HIS A 154 -3.38 4.31 -26.38
N GLU A 155 -2.63 3.29 -26.81
CA GLU A 155 -3.01 1.88 -26.73
C GLU A 155 -2.28 1.24 -25.54
N PRO A 156 -2.99 0.82 -24.47
CA PRO A 156 -2.35 0.21 -23.33
C PRO A 156 -1.65 -1.10 -23.70
N THR A 157 -0.43 -1.26 -23.23
CA THR A 157 0.40 -2.45 -23.43
C THR A 157 0.11 -3.54 -22.39
N ALA A 158 0.59 -4.76 -22.64
CA ALA A 158 0.58 -5.84 -21.67
C ALA A 158 1.29 -5.43 -20.35
N GLU A 159 2.44 -4.76 -20.46
CA GLU A 159 3.21 -4.35 -19.28
C GLU A 159 2.48 -3.32 -18.44
N GLU A 160 1.77 -2.37 -19.06
CA GLU A 160 0.95 -1.39 -18.34
C GLU A 160 -0.23 -2.06 -17.62
N ALA A 161 -0.91 -3.00 -18.27
CA ALA A 161 -2.00 -3.74 -17.65
C ALA A 161 -1.50 -4.61 -16.47
N ARG A 162 -0.36 -5.28 -16.63
CA ARG A 162 0.27 -6.08 -15.58
C ARG A 162 0.76 -5.20 -14.42
N TYR A 163 1.40 -4.07 -14.72
CA TYR A 163 1.80 -3.08 -13.72
C TYR A 163 0.59 -2.63 -12.89
N VAL A 164 -0.51 -2.27 -13.55
CA VAL A 164 -1.75 -1.86 -12.89
C VAL A 164 -2.30 -2.97 -12.00
N PHE A 165 -2.45 -4.17 -12.55
CA PHE A 165 -3.00 -5.33 -11.85
C PHE A 165 -2.23 -5.64 -10.57
N THR A 166 -0.90 -5.75 -10.70
CA THR A 166 -0.03 -6.13 -9.59
C THR A 166 0.06 -5.03 -8.52
N THR A 167 0.14 -3.76 -8.94
CA THR A 167 0.20 -2.61 -8.02
C THR A 167 -1.07 -2.48 -7.20
N ILE A 168 -2.25 -2.66 -7.80
CA ILE A 168 -3.53 -2.59 -7.09
C ILE A 168 -3.62 -3.68 -6.01
N ILE A 169 -3.17 -4.90 -6.31
CA ILE A 169 -3.15 -5.98 -5.33
C ILE A 169 -2.22 -5.64 -4.18
N ASP A 170 -0.99 -5.23 -4.47
CA ASP A 170 0.02 -4.97 -3.44
C ASP A 170 -0.34 -3.77 -2.56
N LEU A 171 -0.84 -2.70 -3.16
CA LEU A 171 -1.09 -1.44 -2.48
C LEU A 171 -2.41 -1.47 -1.71
N VAL A 172 -3.44 -2.10 -2.27
CA VAL A 172 -4.81 -2.02 -1.77
C VAL A 172 -5.35 -3.40 -1.41
N LEU A 173 -5.55 -4.30 -2.38
CA LEU A 173 -6.40 -5.49 -2.17
C LEU A 173 -5.79 -6.54 -1.23
N SER A 174 -4.47 -6.59 -1.11
CA SER A 174 -3.76 -7.48 -0.18
C SER A 174 -3.82 -7.03 1.28
N LYS A 175 -4.43 -5.88 1.54
CA LYS A 175 -4.39 -5.19 2.83
C LYS A 175 -5.76 -5.26 3.51
N GLY A 176 -5.76 -5.49 4.82
CA GLY A 176 -6.99 -5.81 5.56
C GLY A 176 -7.80 -4.59 5.98
N ARG A 177 -7.12 -3.48 6.22
CA ARG A 177 -7.71 -2.16 6.52
C ARG A 177 -7.08 -1.13 5.58
N ILE A 178 -7.72 0.02 5.41
CA ILE A 178 -7.11 1.15 4.70
C ILE A 178 -5.81 1.53 5.45
N LEU A 179 -4.69 1.60 4.71
CA LEU A 179 -3.34 1.84 5.26
C LEU A 179 -3.10 3.31 5.57
N SER A 180 -3.29 3.73 6.82
CA SER A 180 -2.24 4.44 7.56
C SER A 180 -2.77 4.88 8.91
N ARG A 181 -1.82 5.27 9.77
CA ARG A 181 -1.88 6.03 11.04
C ARG A 181 -3.17 6.07 11.85
N SER A 182 -4.37 6.25 11.29
CA SER A 182 -5.62 6.16 12.05
C SER A 182 -5.74 4.87 12.86
N ALA A 183 -5.38 3.71 12.32
CA ALA A 183 -5.43 2.46 13.10
C ALA A 183 -4.42 2.48 14.27
N ALA A 184 -3.27 3.13 14.09
CA ALA A 184 -2.32 3.35 15.18
C ALA A 184 -2.85 4.41 16.16
N ASP A 185 -3.48 5.48 15.68
CA ASP A 185 -4.09 6.54 16.48
C ASP A 185 -5.30 6.02 17.28
N ASP A 186 -6.06 5.08 16.72
CA ASP A 186 -7.16 4.36 17.36
C ASP A 186 -6.62 3.52 18.52
N ILE A 187 -5.54 2.75 18.30
CA ILE A 187 -4.85 2.03 19.38
C ILE A 187 -4.32 3.01 20.43
N LEU A 188 -3.67 4.11 20.02
CA LEU A 188 -3.18 5.12 20.95
C LEU A 188 -4.32 5.75 21.76
N SER A 189 -5.51 5.90 21.16
CA SER A 189 -6.69 6.37 21.87
C SER A 189 -7.22 5.31 22.84
N LEU A 190 -7.25 4.04 22.44
CA LEU A 190 -7.67 2.92 23.29
C LEU A 190 -6.72 2.72 24.47
N LEU A 191 -5.42 2.94 24.29
CA LEU A 191 -4.41 2.84 25.35
C LEU A 191 -4.63 3.84 26.48
N LYS A 192 -5.36 4.94 26.24
CA LYS A 192 -5.77 5.89 27.28
C LYS A 192 -6.90 5.35 28.17
N ASP A 193 -7.60 4.30 27.74
CA ASP A 193 -8.63 3.66 28.55
C ASP A 193 -7.97 2.73 29.57
N ASN A 194 -8.21 2.98 30.85
CA ASN A 194 -7.71 2.14 31.95
C ASN A 194 -8.08 0.66 31.81
N ASN A 195 -9.18 0.36 31.10
CA ASN A 195 -9.68 -0.99 30.86
C ASN A 195 -9.11 -1.67 29.61
N TYR A 196 -8.24 -1.00 28.84
CA TYR A 196 -7.60 -1.60 27.67
C TYR A 196 -6.96 -2.96 27.98
N PHE A 197 -6.30 -3.05 29.14
CA PHE A 197 -5.93 -4.32 29.75
C PHE A 197 -6.88 -4.64 30.91
N PRO A 198 -7.80 -5.61 30.77
CA PRO A 198 -8.73 -6.01 31.84
C PRO A 198 -8.05 -6.49 33.12
N SER A 199 -6.86 -7.08 32.97
CA SER A 199 -5.97 -7.44 34.08
C SER A 199 -4.53 -7.14 33.69
N LYS A 200 -3.82 -6.37 34.51
CA LYS A 200 -2.40 -6.04 34.25
C LYS A 200 -1.48 -7.26 34.37
N SER A 201 -1.91 -8.30 35.08
CA SER A 201 -1.09 -9.50 35.34
C SER A 201 -1.39 -10.68 34.42
N ASP A 202 -2.46 -10.63 33.61
CA ASP A 202 -2.78 -11.73 32.67
C ASP A 202 -1.97 -11.61 31.38
N PHE A 203 -0.76 -12.15 31.43
CA PHE A 203 0.18 -12.15 30.31
C PHE A 203 -0.40 -12.76 29.02
N LYS A 204 -1.12 -13.89 29.15
CA LYS A 204 -1.60 -14.64 27.98
C LYS A 204 -2.71 -13.88 27.29
N GLU A 205 -3.60 -13.27 28.05
CA GLU A 205 -4.69 -12.48 27.49
C GLU A 205 -4.18 -11.16 26.89
N ASN A 206 -3.31 -10.44 27.60
CA ASN A 206 -2.75 -9.19 27.12
C ASN A 206 -1.94 -9.37 25.82
N THR A 207 -1.22 -10.49 25.68
CA THR A 207 -0.52 -10.82 24.43
C THR A 207 -1.48 -11.01 23.25
N LYS A 208 -2.65 -11.63 23.47
CA LYS A 208 -3.67 -11.78 22.41
C LYS A 208 -4.27 -10.45 22.01
N ILE A 209 -4.56 -9.58 22.98
CA ILE A 209 -5.11 -8.24 22.74
C ILE A 209 -4.15 -7.45 21.84
N VAL A 210 -2.87 -7.36 22.23
CA VAL A 210 -1.86 -6.64 21.44
C VAL A 210 -1.67 -7.28 20.07
N ARG A 211 -1.63 -8.61 19.97
CA ARG A 211 -1.50 -9.31 18.69
C ARG A 211 -2.67 -9.01 17.75
N TYR A 212 -3.90 -9.06 18.27
CA TYR A 212 -5.11 -8.74 17.51
C TYR A 212 -5.04 -7.33 16.92
N ASP A 213 -4.60 -6.36 17.71
CA ASP A 213 -4.49 -4.97 17.29
C ASP A 213 -3.41 -4.77 16.20
N ILE A 214 -2.22 -5.36 16.39
CA ILE A 214 -1.09 -5.15 15.47
C ILE A 214 -1.12 -6.02 14.21
N ASP A 215 -1.77 -7.19 14.22
CA ASP A 215 -1.88 -8.07 13.05
C ASP A 215 -2.61 -7.41 11.87
N SER A 216 -3.40 -6.38 12.19
CA SER A 216 -4.16 -5.58 11.22
C SER A 216 -3.41 -4.35 10.70
N ILE A 217 -2.25 -4.02 11.28
CA ILE A 217 -1.51 -2.78 11.03
C ILE A 217 -0.35 -3.01 10.06
N HIS A 218 -0.20 -2.08 9.11
CA HIS A 218 0.94 -2.08 8.21
C HIS A 218 2.25 -1.73 8.93
N GLU A 219 3.36 -2.32 8.50
CA GLU A 219 4.67 -2.14 9.13
C GLU A 219 5.08 -0.65 9.28
N SER A 220 4.79 0.19 8.29
CA SER A 220 5.05 1.64 8.39
C SER A 220 4.21 2.36 9.44
N ALA A 221 2.96 1.93 9.64
CA ALA A 221 2.09 2.46 10.69
C ALA A 221 2.46 1.90 12.07
N LEU A 222 3.02 0.68 12.13
CA LEU A 222 3.58 0.12 13.36
C LEU A 222 4.81 0.91 13.83
N LEU A 223 5.70 1.32 12.93
CA LEU A 223 6.85 2.17 13.30
C LEU A 223 6.38 3.52 13.89
N TYR A 224 5.32 4.09 13.31
CA TYR A 224 4.68 5.29 13.85
C TYR A 224 4.05 5.03 15.23
N LEU A 225 3.29 3.94 15.38
CA LEU A 225 2.70 3.54 16.66
C LEU A 225 3.77 3.39 17.75
N VAL A 226 4.86 2.68 17.44
CA VAL A 226 5.99 2.48 18.35
C VAL A 226 6.61 3.82 18.74
N SER A 227 6.88 4.70 17.77
CA SER A 227 7.40 6.04 18.06
C SER A 227 6.49 6.80 19.03
N LYS A 228 5.17 6.75 18.81
CA LYS A 228 4.21 7.46 19.66
C LYS A 228 4.05 6.84 21.05
N VAL A 229 4.09 5.52 21.15
CA VAL A 229 4.08 4.83 22.44
C VAL A 229 5.34 5.20 23.24
N ILE A 230 6.52 5.25 22.60
CA ILE A 230 7.76 5.68 23.25
C ILE A 230 7.69 7.16 23.67
N ASP A 231 7.15 8.04 22.82
CA ASP A 231 6.94 9.44 23.16
C ASP A 231 6.02 9.58 24.40
N SER A 232 4.92 8.81 24.45
CA SER A 232 4.00 8.82 25.60
C SER A 232 4.69 8.35 26.88
N ILE A 233 5.41 7.22 26.85
CA ILE A 233 6.16 6.70 28.01
C ILE A 233 7.22 7.69 28.49
N SER A 234 7.87 8.39 27.56
CA SER A 234 8.92 9.36 27.90
C SER A 234 8.37 10.62 28.56
N ASN A 235 7.14 11.02 28.21
CA ASN A 235 6.48 12.19 28.76
C ASN A 235 5.73 11.90 30.07
N ASP A 236 5.16 10.70 30.20
CA ASP A 236 4.45 10.23 31.39
C ASP A 236 4.79 8.75 31.64
N PRO A 237 5.81 8.45 32.46
CA PRO A 237 6.22 7.08 32.74
C PRO A 237 5.20 6.26 33.54
N ASP A 238 4.24 6.92 34.19
CA ASP A 238 3.26 6.27 35.08
C ASP A 238 2.03 5.75 34.30
N GLU A 239 1.94 6.04 33.00
CA GLU A 239 0.94 5.51 32.06
C GLU A 239 1.19 4.01 31.75
N GLU A 240 0.82 3.14 32.69
CA GLU A 240 1.06 1.68 32.66
C GLU A 240 0.63 1.00 31.36
N ASN A 241 -0.46 1.45 30.72
CA ASN A 241 -0.96 0.85 29.49
C ASN A 241 0.05 0.96 28.34
N TYR A 242 0.73 2.09 28.20
CA TYR A 242 1.71 2.28 27.14
C TYR A 242 2.95 1.42 27.38
N VAL A 243 3.40 1.33 28.64
CA VAL A 243 4.52 0.47 29.05
C VAL A 243 4.22 -1.00 28.79
N LEU A 244 3.03 -1.46 29.19
CA LEU A 244 2.58 -2.84 28.98
C LEU A 244 2.43 -3.15 27.48
N PHE A 245 1.78 -2.27 26.71
CA PHE A 245 1.64 -2.43 25.27
C PHE A 245 3.00 -2.56 24.58
N PHE A 246 3.95 -1.68 24.90
CA PHE A 246 5.31 -1.74 24.36
C PHE A 246 6.03 -3.06 24.72
N THR A 247 5.88 -3.51 25.97
CA THR A 247 6.49 -4.76 26.45
C THR A 247 5.94 -5.98 25.70
N TYR A 248 4.61 -6.10 25.58
CA TYR A 248 3.99 -7.22 24.87
C TYR A 248 4.28 -7.18 23.36
N LEU A 249 4.28 -5.99 22.75
CA LEU A 249 4.66 -5.81 21.35
C LEU A 249 6.09 -6.31 21.09
N PHE A 250 7.03 -5.95 21.96
CA PHE A 250 8.42 -6.39 21.86
C PHE A 250 8.55 -7.91 21.98
N LEU A 251 7.83 -8.53 22.93
CA LEU A 251 7.82 -9.98 23.12
C LEU A 251 7.25 -10.72 21.90
N ILE A 252 6.14 -10.26 21.33
CA ILE A 252 5.56 -10.82 20.10
C ILE A 252 6.59 -10.77 18.95
N ARG A 253 7.35 -9.67 18.85
CA ARG A 253 8.39 -9.52 17.82
C ARG A 253 9.60 -10.42 18.05
N ILE A 254 10.02 -10.65 19.30
CA ILE A 254 11.04 -11.64 19.64
C ILE A 254 10.56 -13.03 19.26
N GLU A 255 9.34 -13.43 19.64
CA GLU A 255 8.77 -14.73 19.32
C GLU A 255 8.77 -14.97 17.80
N MET A 256 8.32 -13.99 17.02
CA MET A 256 8.30 -14.07 15.55
C MET A 256 9.69 -14.15 14.89
N THR A 257 10.74 -13.68 15.58
CA THR A 257 12.12 -13.63 15.07
C THR A 257 12.92 -14.86 15.45
N TYR A 258 12.71 -15.40 16.66
CA TYR A 258 13.55 -16.44 17.25
C TYR A 258 12.84 -17.80 17.45
N LEU A 259 11.50 -17.86 17.40
CA LEU A 259 10.72 -19.09 17.58
C LEU A 259 10.09 -19.62 16.28
N LYS A 260 10.51 -19.13 15.11
CA LYS A 260 10.26 -19.83 13.83
C LYS A 260 11.15 -21.08 13.73
N LEU A 261 10.78 -22.11 14.47
CA LEU A 261 11.05 -23.53 14.19
C LEU A 261 9.78 -24.14 13.59
#